data_AF-A0A6J8B3N1-F1
#
_entry.id   AF-A0A6J8B3N1-F1
#
_cell.length_a   1.000
_cell.length_b   1.000
_cell.length_c   1.000
_cell.angle_alpha   90.00
_cell.angle_beta   90.00
_cell.angle_gamma   90.00
#
_symmetry.space_group_name_H-M   'P 1'
#
loop_
_entity.id
_entity.type
_entity.pdbx_description
1 polymer ?
#
loop_
_entity_poly.entity_id
_entity_poly.type
_entity_poly.pdbx_seq_one_letter_code
_entity_poly.pdbx_strand_id
1 'polypeptide(L)'
;MVAQAGKWMDIIDKSGLPGKYKAWCYQHGILPRITWPLLMYEVPLTKGCLTDTYANGMGFQKDLVGVVTSGRLDFGNIQQPLWQSQMQDILSRRELVQQEVRRGEEEDRQVRAISMKQLGQYMKWEMARPRKISCHEMWRMNGQKISFLLRSVYDVLPTPTNLTMWKLIEDPGCKL
;
A
#
# COMPACT_ATOMS: atom_id res chain seq x y z
N MET A 1 -2.01 -19.89 6.43
CA MET A 1 -2.06 -19.42 5.02
C MET A 1 -1.66 -20.49 4.02
N VAL A 2 -0.52 -21.18 4.19
CA VAL A 2 -0.08 -22.25 3.27
C VAL A 2 -1.10 -23.39 3.11
N ALA A 3 -1.73 -23.83 4.21
CA ALA A 3 -2.77 -24.87 4.17
C ALA A 3 -4.04 -24.47 3.38
N GLN A 4 -4.34 -23.17 3.32
CA GLN A 4 -5.51 -22.65 2.60
C GLN A 4 -5.20 -22.49 1.10
N ALA A 5 -3.97 -22.11 0.76
CA ALA A 5 -3.49 -22.10 -0.62
C ALA A 5 -3.52 -23.51 -1.23
N GLY A 6 -3.12 -24.54 -0.47
CA GLY A 6 -3.21 -25.94 -0.90
C GLY A 6 -4.64 -26.37 -1.23
N LYS A 7 -5.64 -25.98 -0.41
CA LYS A 7 -7.06 -26.21 -0.71
C LYS A 7 -7.51 -25.53 -2.00
N TRP A 8 -7.06 -24.29 -2.26
CA TRP A 8 -7.43 -23.58 -3.48
C TRP A 8 -6.81 -24.19 -4.74
N MET A 9 -5.55 -24.64 -4.65
CA MET A 9 -4.89 -25.35 -5.76
C MET A 9 -5.62 -26.64 -6.09
N ASP A 10 -6.00 -27.43 -5.08
CA ASP A 10 -6.73 -28.69 -5.27
C ASP A 10 -8.13 -28.48 -5.90
N ILE A 11 -8.84 -27.40 -5.52
CA ILE A 11 -10.13 -27.03 -6.13
C ILE A 11 -9.96 -26.62 -7.61
N ILE A 12 -8.91 -25.89 -7.95
CA ILE A 12 -8.65 -25.43 -9.32
C ILE A 12 -8.19 -26.59 -10.20
N ASP A 13 -7.37 -27.50 -9.69
CA ASP A 13 -6.95 -28.69 -10.44
C ASP A 13 -8.12 -29.65 -10.70
N LYS A 14 -9.04 -29.78 -9.75
CA LYS A 14 -10.29 -30.53 -9.92
C LYS A 14 -11.33 -29.84 -10.79
N SER A 15 -11.17 -28.56 -11.09
CA SER A 15 -12.05 -27.88 -12.04
C SER A 15 -11.82 -28.42 -13.45
N GLY A 16 -12.89 -28.73 -14.19
CA GLY A 16 -12.83 -29.18 -15.59
C GLY A 16 -12.38 -28.07 -16.57
N LEU A 17 -11.69 -27.04 -16.09
CA LEU A 17 -11.27 -25.90 -16.89
C LEU A 17 -10.11 -26.26 -17.82
N PRO A 18 -10.10 -25.74 -19.06
CA PRO A 18 -8.93 -25.83 -19.95
C PRO A 18 -7.68 -25.26 -19.28
N GLY A 19 -6.51 -25.88 -19.51
CA GLY A 19 -5.26 -25.57 -18.80
C GLY A 19 -4.85 -24.08 -18.81
N LYS A 20 -5.15 -23.36 -19.90
CA LYS A 20 -4.92 -21.90 -19.99
C LYS A 20 -5.67 -21.09 -18.93
N TYR A 21 -6.88 -21.50 -18.56
CA TYR A 21 -7.67 -20.81 -17.54
C TYR A 21 -7.23 -21.18 -16.13
N LYS A 22 -6.74 -22.40 -15.91
CA LYS A 22 -6.11 -22.79 -14.63
C LYS A 22 -4.86 -21.96 -14.36
N ALA A 23 -3.97 -21.85 -15.37
CA ALA A 23 -2.78 -21.00 -15.29
C ALA A 23 -3.12 -19.54 -14.97
N TRP A 24 -4.19 -19.01 -15.58
CA TRP A 24 -4.68 -17.67 -15.27
C TRP A 24 -5.16 -17.53 -13.81
N CYS A 25 -5.91 -18.51 -13.28
CA CYS A 25 -6.34 -18.52 -11.88
C CYS A 25 -5.18 -18.61 -10.90
N TYR A 26 -4.12 -19.35 -11.25
CA TYR A 26 -2.89 -19.38 -10.47
C TYR A 26 -2.20 -18.02 -10.46
N GLN A 27 -2.00 -17.41 -11.64
CA GLN A 27 -1.27 -16.16 -11.80
C GLN A 27 -2.01 -14.94 -11.22
N HIS A 28 -3.34 -14.88 -11.35
CA HIS A 28 -4.14 -13.69 -11.01
C HIS A 28 -5.10 -13.88 -9.83
N GLY A 29 -5.30 -15.11 -9.35
CA GLY A 29 -6.14 -15.39 -8.19
C GLY A 29 -5.32 -15.78 -6.96
N ILE A 30 -4.60 -16.90 -7.07
CA ILE A 30 -3.84 -17.47 -5.95
C ILE A 30 -2.56 -16.66 -5.69
N LEU A 31 -1.77 -16.37 -6.73
CA LEU A 31 -0.50 -15.67 -6.57
C LEU A 31 -0.69 -14.31 -5.89
N PRO A 32 -1.62 -13.41 -6.27
CA PRO A 32 -1.82 -12.16 -5.57
C PRO A 32 -2.29 -12.34 -4.12
N ARG A 33 -3.03 -13.42 -3.80
CA ARG A 33 -3.49 -13.69 -2.43
C ARG A 33 -2.41 -14.29 -1.52
N ILE A 34 -1.40 -14.93 -2.08
CA ILE A 34 -0.20 -15.39 -1.36
C ILE A 34 0.81 -14.26 -1.28
N THR A 35 0.98 -13.52 -2.37
CA THR A 35 1.86 -12.36 -2.46
C THR A 35 1.38 -11.23 -1.59
N TRP A 36 0.07 -10.93 -1.49
CA TRP A 36 -0.46 -9.86 -0.64
C TRP A 36 -0.01 -9.96 0.83
N PRO A 37 -0.12 -11.10 1.52
CA PRO A 37 0.45 -11.25 2.85
C PRO A 37 1.99 -11.28 2.85
N LEU A 38 2.66 -11.74 1.80
CA LEU A 38 4.13 -11.67 1.73
C LEU A 38 4.66 -10.23 1.51
N LEU A 39 3.90 -9.38 0.80
CA LEU A 39 4.23 -7.99 0.51
C LEU A 39 3.73 -7.03 1.60
N MET A 40 2.69 -7.41 2.35
CA MET A 40 2.18 -6.65 3.50
C MET A 40 2.88 -7.01 4.82
N TYR A 41 3.49 -8.18 4.95
CA TYR A 41 4.16 -8.61 6.18
C TYR A 41 5.68 -8.77 6.00
N GLU A 42 6.36 -7.67 5.69
CA GLU A 42 7.62 -7.38 6.37
C GLU A 42 7.34 -6.64 7.68
N VAL A 43 6.41 -7.16 8.48
CA VAL A 43 6.45 -6.87 9.91
C VAL A 43 7.40 -7.91 10.48
N PRO A 44 8.53 -7.53 11.11
CA PRO A 44 9.24 -8.44 11.98
C PRO A 44 8.34 -8.72 13.18
N LEU A 45 7.36 -9.61 13.01
CA LEU A 45 6.76 -10.34 14.11
C LEU A 45 7.88 -11.21 14.65
N THR A 46 8.61 -10.69 15.62
CA THR A 46 9.23 -11.36 16.78
C THR A 46 10.50 -10.61 17.21
N LYS A 47 10.35 -9.37 17.68
CA LYS A 47 11.30 -8.78 18.64
C LYS A 47 10.55 -7.86 19.59
N GLY A 48 9.65 -8.43 20.41
CA GLY A 48 8.82 -7.66 21.35
C GLY A 48 9.60 -6.74 22.31
N CYS A 49 10.90 -6.98 22.51
CA CYS A 49 11.78 -6.10 23.29
C CYS A 49 12.46 -4.99 22.45
N LEU A 50 12.73 -5.23 21.15
CA LEU A 50 13.27 -4.19 20.28
C LEU A 50 12.18 -3.20 19.84
N THR A 51 10.98 -3.67 19.53
CA THR A 51 9.88 -2.78 19.12
C THR A 51 9.54 -1.76 20.21
N ASP A 52 9.63 -2.17 21.48
CA ASP A 52 9.43 -1.27 22.62
C ASP A 52 10.53 -0.20 22.69
N THR A 53 11.80 -0.56 22.53
CA THR A 53 12.91 0.41 22.60
C THR A 53 12.90 1.39 21.43
N TYR A 54 12.65 0.89 20.21
CA TYR A 54 12.48 1.74 19.02
C TYR A 54 11.25 2.67 19.13
N ALA A 55 10.10 2.16 19.56
CA ALA A 55 8.89 2.96 19.75
C ALA A 55 9.04 4.00 20.87
N ASN A 56 9.70 3.63 21.98
CA ASN A 56 10.01 4.57 23.05
C ASN A 56 10.95 5.69 22.59
N GLY A 57 11.96 5.37 21.78
CA GLY A 57 12.84 6.37 21.18
C GLY A 57 12.08 7.33 20.25
N MET A 58 11.22 6.79 19.38
CA MET A 58 10.41 7.60 18.46
C MET A 58 9.38 8.47 19.17
N GLY A 59 8.68 7.93 20.18
CA GLY A 59 7.72 8.67 20.99
C GLY A 59 8.39 9.81 21.76
N PHE A 60 9.54 9.54 22.39
CA PHE A 60 10.30 10.57 23.11
C PHE A 60 10.87 11.66 22.20
N GLN A 61 11.32 11.29 21.00
CA GLN A 61 11.77 12.28 20.01
C GLN A 61 10.63 13.22 19.59
N LYS A 62 9.40 12.72 19.50
CA LYS A 62 8.21 13.56 19.20
C LYS A 62 7.82 14.45 20.37
N ASP A 63 7.94 13.97 21.61
CA ASP A 63 7.77 14.81 22.81
C ASP A 63 8.80 15.95 22.85
N LEU A 64 10.04 15.70 22.39
CA LEU A 64 11.12 16.69 22.39
C LEU A 64 11.03 17.70 21.22
N VAL A 65 10.82 17.19 20.00
CA VAL A 65 10.80 18.01 18.77
C VAL A 65 9.45 18.71 18.58
N GLY A 66 8.40 18.20 19.23
CA GLY A 66 7.03 18.64 19.01
C GLY A 66 6.40 18.00 17.77
N VAL A 67 5.08 18.14 17.66
CA VAL A 67 4.30 17.57 16.55
C VAL A 67 4.48 18.44 15.30
N VAL A 68 4.79 17.81 14.16
CA VAL A 68 4.82 18.50 12.86
C VAL A 68 3.43 19.07 12.55
N THR A 69 3.34 20.38 12.35
CA THR A 69 2.09 21.05 11.98
C THR A 69 1.54 20.42 10.71
N SER A 70 0.33 19.86 10.80
CA SER A 70 -0.35 19.25 9.66
C SER A 70 -1.52 20.12 9.23
N GLY A 71 -1.52 20.55 7.97
CA GLY A 71 -2.53 21.46 7.41
C GLY A 71 -2.32 22.92 7.78
N ARG A 72 -3.42 23.69 7.89
CA ARG A 72 -3.42 25.11 8.30
C ARG A 72 -3.64 25.30 9.80
N LEU A 73 -3.17 24.35 10.60
CA LEU A 73 -3.20 24.49 12.06
C LEU A 73 -1.95 25.28 12.46
N ASP A 74 -2.18 26.49 12.99
CA ASP A 74 -1.13 27.39 13.46
C ASP A 74 -0.29 26.76 14.58
N PHE A 75 0.86 27.39 14.86
CA PHE A 75 1.72 27.03 15.99
C PHE A 75 0.96 27.12 17.32
N GLY A 76 0.81 25.99 18.01
CA GLY A 76 0.50 25.97 19.45
C GLY A 76 -0.83 25.39 19.91
N ASN A 77 -1.64 24.77 19.06
CA ASN A 77 -2.96 24.23 19.49
C ASN A 77 -3.11 22.71 19.45
N ILE A 78 -2.01 21.96 19.30
CA ILE A 78 -2.04 20.49 19.36
C ILE A 78 -1.66 20.08 20.79
N GLN A 79 -2.66 19.94 21.67
CA GLN A 79 -2.47 19.24 22.93
C GLN A 79 -2.44 17.73 22.65
N GLN A 80 -1.24 17.16 22.56
CA GLN A 80 -1.08 15.71 22.64
C GLN A 80 -0.53 15.34 24.02
N PRO A 81 -1.11 14.33 24.69
CA PRO A 81 -0.56 13.82 25.94
C PRO A 81 0.85 13.26 25.71
N LEU A 82 1.76 13.52 26.66
CA LEU A 82 3.15 13.02 26.58
C LEU A 82 3.18 11.51 26.45
N TRP A 83 4.08 11.00 25.61
CA TRP A 83 4.26 9.56 25.38
C TRP A 83 4.42 8.79 26.71
N GLN A 84 5.20 9.33 27.64
CA GLN A 84 5.43 8.74 28.96
C GLN A 84 4.15 8.66 29.82
N SER A 85 3.28 9.67 29.72
CA SER A 85 2.03 9.70 30.49
C SER A 85 1.01 8.69 29.98
N GLN A 86 1.01 8.40 28.67
CA GLN A 86 0.10 7.43 28.07
C GLN A 86 0.50 5.97 28.31
N MET A 87 1.76 5.73 28.68
CA MET A 87 2.35 4.40 28.84
C MET A 87 2.12 3.74 30.20
N GLN A 88 1.31 4.36 31.07
CA GLN A 88 1.07 3.89 32.44
C GLN A 88 0.24 2.59 32.49
N ASP A 89 -0.67 2.37 31.53
CA ASP A 89 -1.41 1.11 31.42
C ASP A 89 -0.73 0.12 30.44
N ILE A 90 -0.64 -1.16 30.83
CA ILE A 90 0.11 -2.20 30.11
C ILE A 90 -0.58 -2.61 28.81
N LEU A 91 -1.91 -2.70 28.81
CA LEU A 91 -2.68 -3.05 27.62
C LEU A 91 -2.70 -1.89 26.63
N SER A 92 -2.99 -0.68 27.10
CA SER A 92 -2.89 0.54 26.27
C SER A 92 -1.48 0.75 25.73
N ARG A 93 -0.43 0.46 26.52
CA ARG A 93 0.97 0.57 26.06
C ARG A 93 1.27 -0.29 24.85
N ARG A 94 0.82 -1.55 24.82
CA ARG A 94 1.04 -2.44 23.67
C ARG A 94 0.36 -1.91 22.42
N GLU A 95 -0.86 -1.41 22.57
CA GLU A 95 -1.60 -0.81 21.46
C GLU A 95 -0.92 0.47 20.95
N LEU A 96 -0.47 1.35 21.84
CA LEU A 96 0.26 2.56 21.51
C LEU A 96 1.58 2.27 20.78
N VAL A 97 2.37 1.31 21.28
CA VAL A 97 3.61 0.86 20.62
C VAL A 97 3.31 0.32 19.22
N GLN A 98 2.27 -0.50 19.06
CA GLN A 98 1.88 -1.03 17.76
C GLN A 98 1.43 0.05 16.78
N GLN A 99 0.66 1.03 17.26
CA GLN A 99 0.24 2.17 16.46
C GLN A 99 1.45 3.02 16.03
N GLU A 100 2.41 3.24 16.93
CA GLU A 100 3.60 4.03 16.65
C GLU A 100 4.50 3.36 15.61
N VAL A 101 4.77 2.06 15.79
CA VAL A 101 5.54 1.28 14.81
C VAL A 101 4.84 1.26 13.47
N ARG A 102 3.50 1.05 13.46
CA ARG A 102 2.72 1.09 12.21
C ARG A 102 2.83 2.44 11.52
N ARG A 103 2.79 3.54 12.28
CA ARG A 103 2.93 4.90 11.73
C ARG A 103 4.30 5.10 11.10
N GLY A 104 5.38 4.75 11.80
CA GLY A 104 6.74 4.86 11.26
C GLY A 104 6.94 4.01 10.00
N GLU A 105 6.45 2.77 10.01
CA GLU A 105 6.51 1.92 8.81
C GLU A 105 5.68 2.48 7.64
N GLU A 106 4.52 3.09 7.92
CA GLU A 106 3.68 3.71 6.90
C GLU A 106 4.33 4.97 6.30
N GLU A 107 4.99 5.78 7.14
CA GLU A 107 5.81 6.91 6.70
C GLU A 107 6.94 6.41 5.76
N ASP A 108 7.65 5.34 6.12
CA ASP A 108 8.67 4.73 5.26
C ASP A 108 8.11 4.15 3.96
N ARG A 109 6.90 3.56 4.00
CA ARG A 109 6.19 3.12 2.78
C ARG A 109 5.83 4.31 1.90
N GLN A 110 5.38 5.41 2.50
CA GLN A 110 5.02 6.63 1.79
C GLN A 110 6.26 7.27 1.15
N VAL A 111 7.38 7.36 1.85
CA VAL A 111 8.65 7.86 1.32
C VAL A 111 9.12 6.98 0.14
N ARG A 112 9.07 5.66 0.30
CA ARG A 112 9.40 4.72 -0.79
C ARG A 112 8.48 4.90 -1.99
N ALA A 113 7.17 5.01 -1.78
CA ALA A 113 6.21 5.24 -2.85
C ALA A 113 6.45 6.59 -3.55
N ILE A 114 6.68 7.68 -2.82
CA ILE A 114 6.99 9.00 -3.40
C ILE A 114 8.30 8.95 -4.19
N SER A 115 9.28 8.15 -3.74
CA SER A 115 10.55 7.98 -4.45
C SER A 115 10.40 7.22 -5.78
N MET A 116 9.30 6.49 -5.99
CA MET A 116 9.02 5.83 -7.26
C MET A 116 8.51 6.85 -8.29
N LYS A 117 9.37 7.22 -9.24
CA LYS A 117 9.07 8.27 -10.24
C LYS A 117 7.76 8.04 -11.03
N GLN A 118 7.54 6.83 -11.53
CA GLN A 118 6.34 6.47 -12.32
C GLN A 118 5.25 5.82 -11.46
N LEU A 119 5.61 4.76 -10.73
CA LEU A 119 4.64 4.01 -9.92
C LEU A 119 4.13 4.79 -8.71
N GLY A 120 4.84 5.83 -8.27
CA GLY A 120 4.45 6.69 -7.15
C GLY A 120 3.56 7.86 -7.52
N GLN A 121 3.20 8.02 -8.80
CA GLN A 121 2.39 9.15 -9.25
C GLN A 121 0.99 9.20 -8.61
N TYR A 122 0.45 8.04 -8.17
CA TYR A 122 -0.81 7.98 -7.44
C TYR A 122 -0.79 8.76 -6.12
N MET A 123 0.40 9.01 -5.53
CA MET A 123 0.52 9.81 -4.30
C MET A 123 0.22 11.30 -4.52
N LYS A 124 0.28 11.79 -5.76
CA LYS A 124 0.02 13.21 -6.09
C LYS A 124 -1.46 13.50 -6.40
N TRP A 125 -2.31 12.49 -6.33
CA TRP A 125 -3.70 12.57 -6.78
C TRP A 125 -4.61 13.18 -5.70
N GLU A 126 -4.35 14.42 -5.30
CA GLU A 126 -5.14 15.10 -4.25
C GLU A 126 -6.60 15.38 -4.67
N MET A 127 -6.86 15.57 -5.96
CA MET A 127 -8.18 15.91 -6.51
C MET A 127 -8.86 14.73 -7.21
N ALA A 128 -8.23 13.56 -7.25
CA ALA A 128 -8.83 12.39 -7.88
C ALA A 128 -9.93 11.84 -6.98
N ARG A 129 -11.16 11.77 -7.49
CA ARG A 129 -12.27 11.17 -6.73
C ARG A 129 -11.98 9.68 -6.51
N PRO A 130 -11.93 9.19 -5.26
CA PRO A 130 -11.71 7.79 -4.99
C PRO A 130 -12.87 6.98 -5.54
N ARG A 131 -12.57 6.01 -6.39
CA ARG A 131 -13.58 5.13 -6.97
C ARG A 131 -13.69 3.86 -6.13
N LYS A 132 -14.85 3.65 -5.52
CA LYS A 132 -15.17 2.37 -4.86
C LYS A 132 -15.49 1.35 -5.94
N ILE A 133 -14.56 0.43 -6.18
CA ILE A 133 -14.78 -0.72 -7.07
C ILE A 133 -14.99 -1.93 -6.18
N SER A 134 -16.17 -2.54 -6.24
CA SER A 134 -16.40 -3.79 -5.51
C SER A 134 -15.69 -4.95 -6.23
N CYS A 135 -15.23 -5.94 -5.47
CA CYS A 135 -14.60 -7.14 -6.04
C CYS A 135 -15.53 -7.80 -7.07
N HIS A 136 -16.80 -7.94 -6.74
CA HIS A 136 -17.81 -8.50 -7.64
C HIS A 136 -18.00 -7.68 -8.93
N GLU A 137 -18.00 -6.35 -8.84
CA GLU A 137 -18.04 -5.48 -10.02
C GLU A 137 -16.79 -5.65 -10.88
N MET A 138 -15.61 -5.70 -10.26
CA MET A 138 -14.33 -5.92 -10.95
C MET A 138 -14.32 -7.23 -11.73
N TRP A 139 -14.80 -8.34 -11.16
CA TRP A 139 -14.90 -9.63 -11.85
C TRP A 139 -15.92 -9.65 -13.01
N ARG A 140 -16.90 -8.74 -12.99
CA ARG A 140 -17.86 -8.55 -14.09
C ARG A 140 -17.40 -7.54 -15.14
N MET A 141 -16.31 -6.80 -14.90
CA MET A 141 -15.77 -5.87 -15.87
C MET A 141 -15.11 -6.63 -17.02
N ASN A 142 -15.24 -6.09 -18.23
CA ASN A 142 -14.43 -6.53 -19.37
C ASN A 142 -12.93 -6.40 -19.00
N GLY A 143 -12.11 -7.39 -19.37
CA GLY A 143 -10.67 -7.38 -19.12
C GLY A 143 -9.96 -6.13 -19.65
N GLN A 144 -10.43 -5.55 -20.77
CA GLN A 144 -9.91 -4.27 -21.27
C GLN A 144 -10.16 -3.10 -20.32
N LYS A 145 -11.31 -3.07 -19.64
CA LYS A 145 -11.67 -2.04 -18.66
C LYS A 145 -10.82 -2.17 -17.40
N ILE A 146 -10.59 -3.41 -16.94
CA ILE A 146 -9.69 -3.68 -15.81
C ILE A 146 -8.25 -3.26 -16.17
N SER A 147 -7.79 -3.65 -17.36
CA SER A 147 -6.46 -3.28 -17.88
C SER A 147 -6.30 -1.75 -17.94
N PHE A 148 -7.28 -1.04 -18.48
CA PHE A 148 -7.27 0.42 -18.51
C PHE A 148 -7.19 1.03 -17.10
N LEU A 149 -8.03 0.58 -16.16
CA LEU A 149 -8.04 1.09 -14.79
C LEU A 149 -6.73 0.82 -14.05
N LEU A 150 -6.15 -0.37 -14.22
CA LEU A 150 -4.88 -0.71 -13.59
C LEU A 150 -3.75 0.14 -14.19
N ARG A 151 -3.72 0.28 -15.51
CA ARG A 151 -2.73 1.09 -16.23
C ARG A 151 -2.87 2.57 -15.93
N SER A 152 -4.09 3.08 -15.64
CA SER A 152 -4.28 4.47 -15.25
C SER A 152 -3.75 4.74 -13.85
N VAL A 153 -3.93 3.82 -12.89
CA VAL A 153 -3.39 3.93 -11.52
C VAL A 153 -1.86 4.04 -11.51
N TYR A 154 -1.19 3.29 -12.38
CA TYR A 154 0.26 3.27 -12.47
C TYR A 154 0.85 4.21 -13.52
N ASP A 155 0.02 5.04 -14.17
CA ASP A 155 0.42 5.95 -15.25
C ASP A 155 1.24 5.26 -16.36
N VAL A 156 0.79 4.08 -16.80
CA VAL A 156 1.38 3.29 -17.89
C VAL A 156 0.45 3.18 -19.10
N LEU A 157 -0.49 4.11 -19.22
CA LEU A 157 -1.31 4.25 -20.42
C LEU A 157 -0.46 4.80 -21.58
N PRO A 158 -0.80 4.50 -22.84
CA PRO A 158 -0.10 5.03 -24.01
C PRO A 158 -0.46 6.51 -24.23
N THR A 159 -0.05 7.37 -23.29
CA THR A 159 -0.12 8.82 -23.39
C THR A 159 1.09 9.33 -24.19
N PRO A 160 1.02 10.51 -24.85
CA PRO A 160 2.16 11.05 -25.59
C PRO A 160 3.44 11.11 -24.75
N THR A 161 3.33 11.57 -23.49
CA THR A 161 4.43 11.59 -22.53
C THR A 161 5.05 10.21 -22.29
N ASN A 162 4.23 9.17 -22.11
CA ASN A 162 4.71 7.81 -21.89
C ASN A 162 5.30 7.21 -23.16
N LEU A 163 4.72 7.49 -24.33
CA LEU A 163 5.23 7.02 -25.63
C LEU A 163 6.61 7.63 -25.94
N THR A 164 6.81 8.91 -25.63
CA THR A 164 8.13 9.55 -25.71
C THR A 164 9.11 8.94 -24.72
N MET A 165 8.67 8.66 -23.49
CA MET A 165 9.51 8.01 -22.48
C MET A 165 9.92 6.59 -22.87
N TRP A 166 9.03 5.86 -23.55
CA TRP A 166 9.29 4.53 -24.12
C TRP A 166 10.06 4.57 -25.44
N LYS A 167 10.44 5.76 -25.93
CA LYS A 167 11.15 5.97 -27.21
C LYS A 167 10.40 5.41 -28.43
N LEU A 168 9.07 5.38 -28.35
CA LEU A 168 8.21 5.00 -29.47
C LEU A 168 7.85 6.21 -30.35
N ILE A 169 7.98 7.42 -29.80
CA ILE A 169 7.70 8.70 -30.47
C ILE A 169 8.79 9.70 -30.07
N GLU A 170 9.29 10.50 -31.02
CA GLU A 170 10.32 11.51 -30.75
C GLU A 170 9.75 12.83 -30.18
N ASP A 171 8.57 13.25 -30.64
CA ASP A 171 7.92 14.49 -30.24
C ASP A 171 6.65 14.21 -29.39
N PRO A 172 6.57 14.66 -28.12
CA PRO A 172 5.37 14.52 -27.30
C PRO A 172 4.21 15.42 -27.74
N GLY A 173 4.45 16.35 -28.69
CA GLY A 173 3.43 17.22 -29.24
C GLY A 173 2.34 16.46 -29.99
N CYS A 174 1.09 16.61 -29.55
CA CYS A 174 -0.05 16.17 -30.33
C CYS A 174 -0.17 17.07 -31.56
N LYS A 175 -0.02 16.53 -32.77
CA LYS A 175 -0.37 17.26 -34.00
C LYS A 175 -1.90 17.33 -34.05
N LEU A 176 -2.44 18.52 -33.78
CA LEU A 176 -3.87 18.83 -33.93
C LEU A 176 -4.30 18.80 -35.40
#